data_AF-A0A354FLP3-F1
#
_entry.id   AF-A0A354FLP3-F1
#
_cell.length_a   1.000
_cell.length_b   1.000
_cell.length_c   1.000
_cell.angle_alpha   90.00
_cell.angle_beta   90.00
_cell.angle_gamma   90.00
#
_symmetry.space_group_name_H-M   'P 1'
#
loop_
_entity.id
_entity.type
_entity.pdbx_description
1 polymer ?
#
loop_
_entity_poly.entity_id
_entity_poly.type
_entity_poly.pdbx_seq_one_letter_code
_entity_poly.pdbx_strand_id
1 'polypeptide(L)'
;MPLSAVAPWGTVAGTLSFEGNLVEPLLWQQTPPQIPQGDFSGSLRDVRIQFKAATLEQLGVALPELTLDEVGFKGTIGSNLTADVQFKGMLTGTLSGWVRLNPDRPQNSLLNLRVKLNLNPKLRQQLGVAALLLRGFQCGTTVSLKIEGTVAQPLTKKGECA
;
A
#
# COMPACT_ATOMS: atom_id res chain seq x y z
N MET A 1 -14.73 -8.07 10.02
CA MET A 1 -13.89 -9.07 10.69
C MET A 1 -12.62 -8.41 11.22
N PRO A 2 -12.17 -8.70 12.46
CA PRO A 2 -10.89 -8.20 12.92
C PRO A 2 -9.77 -8.75 12.03
N LEU A 3 -8.83 -7.88 11.65
CA LEU A 3 -7.66 -8.23 10.84
C LEU A 3 -6.40 -7.79 11.59
N SER A 4 -5.41 -8.67 11.64
CA SER A 4 -4.04 -8.34 12.05
C SER A 4 -3.07 -9.03 11.10
N ALA A 5 -2.15 -8.26 10.54
CA ALA A 5 -1.14 -8.75 9.60
C ALA A 5 0.24 -8.24 10.01
N VAL A 6 1.24 -9.14 9.92
CA VAL A 6 2.65 -8.82 10.16
C VAL A 6 3.38 -8.81 8.83
N ALA A 7 4.13 -7.75 8.58
CA ALA A 7 5.00 -7.61 7.44
C ALA A 7 6.47 -7.42 7.87
N PRO A 8 7.44 -7.57 6.95
CA PRO A 8 8.84 -7.25 7.25
C PRO A 8 9.05 -5.81 7.72
N TRP A 9 8.19 -4.88 7.31
CA TRP A 9 8.30 -3.45 7.62
C TRP A 9 7.47 -3.00 8.84
N GLY A 10 6.56 -3.82 9.36
CA GLY A 10 5.61 -3.38 10.38
C GLY A 10 4.48 -4.35 10.67
N THR A 11 3.51 -3.88 11.44
CA THR A 11 2.22 -4.56 11.67
C THR A 11 1.08 -3.64 11.25
N VAL A 12 0.00 -4.25 10.77
CA VAL A 12 -1.26 -3.56 10.43
C VAL A 12 -2.39 -4.25 11.17
N ALA A 13 -3.23 -3.49 11.84
CA ALA A 13 -4.43 -3.97 12.52
C ALA A 13 -5.63 -3.09 12.18
N GLY A 14 -6.83 -3.67 12.19
CA GLY A 14 -8.09 -2.94 11.98
C GLY A 14 -9.29 -3.88 11.80
N THR A 15 -10.42 -3.32 11.38
CA THR A 15 -11.63 -4.08 11.07
C THR A 15 -11.86 -4.12 9.56
N LEU A 16 -11.71 -5.31 8.97
CA LEU A 16 -11.86 -5.56 7.54
C LEU A 16 -13.33 -5.83 7.18
N SER A 17 -13.82 -5.12 6.18
CA SER A 17 -14.95 -5.50 5.34
C SER A 17 -14.41 -5.86 3.97
N PHE A 18 -14.77 -7.04 3.46
CA PHE A 18 -14.32 -7.52 2.16
C PHE A 18 -15.49 -8.15 1.43
N GLU A 19 -15.62 -7.81 0.17
CA GLU A 19 -16.57 -8.38 -0.77
C GLU A 19 -15.83 -8.67 -2.07
N GLY A 20 -16.08 -9.83 -2.67
CA GLY A 20 -15.44 -10.17 -3.93
C GLY A 20 -16.21 -11.24 -4.68
N ASN A 21 -16.27 -11.07 -6.01
CA ASN A 21 -16.85 -12.02 -6.94
C ASN A 21 -15.71 -12.68 -7.69
N LEU A 22 -15.05 -13.63 -7.02
CA LEU A 22 -13.92 -14.36 -7.58
C LEU A 22 -14.40 -15.65 -8.25
N VAL A 23 -14.06 -15.81 -9.52
CA VAL A 23 -14.18 -17.06 -10.25
C VAL A 23 -13.10 -18.01 -9.73
N GLU A 24 -13.55 -19.12 -9.15
CA GLU A 24 -12.72 -20.22 -8.67
C GLU A 24 -11.56 -19.75 -7.75
N PRO A 25 -11.85 -19.19 -6.56
CA PRO A 25 -10.84 -18.59 -5.68
C PRO A 25 -9.75 -19.57 -5.20
N LEU A 26 -9.99 -20.88 -5.32
CA LEU A 26 -9.04 -21.94 -4.97
C LEU A 26 -8.02 -22.25 -6.08
N LEU A 27 -8.10 -21.60 -7.25
CA LEU A 27 -7.13 -21.74 -8.35
C LEU A 27 -5.68 -21.47 -7.92
N TRP A 28 -5.47 -20.58 -6.94
CA TRP A 28 -4.15 -20.30 -6.38
C TRP A 28 -3.50 -21.51 -5.69
N GLN A 29 -4.31 -22.48 -5.24
CA GLN A 29 -3.84 -23.68 -4.54
C GLN A 29 -3.53 -24.83 -5.51
N GLN A 30 -3.82 -24.67 -6.80
CA GLN A 30 -3.54 -25.69 -7.82
C GLN A 30 -2.06 -25.74 -8.20
N THR A 31 -1.66 -26.81 -8.88
CA THR A 31 -0.31 -26.96 -9.45
C THR A 31 -0.42 -27.15 -10.96
N PRO A 32 0.04 -26.20 -11.80
CA PRO A 32 0.64 -24.92 -11.41
C PRO A 32 -0.39 -23.94 -10.81
N PRO A 33 0.03 -23.04 -9.91
CA PRO A 33 -0.87 -22.06 -9.31
C PRO A 33 -1.45 -21.13 -10.37
N GLN A 34 -2.76 -21.01 -10.39
CA GLN A 34 -3.48 -20.14 -11.32
C GLN A 34 -4.02 -18.92 -10.60
N ILE A 35 -3.99 -17.77 -11.29
CA ILE A 35 -4.54 -16.52 -10.76
C ILE A 35 -6.06 -16.54 -11.02
N PRO A 36 -6.91 -16.48 -9.99
CA PRO A 36 -8.35 -16.38 -10.15
C PRO A 36 -8.70 -15.04 -10.75
N GLN A 37 -9.90 -14.98 -11.28
CA GLN A 37 -10.39 -13.80 -11.98
C GLN A 37 -11.58 -13.23 -11.23
N GLY A 38 -11.68 -11.91 -11.19
CA GLY A 38 -12.87 -11.27 -10.65
C GLY A 38 -12.61 -9.92 -10.02
N ASP A 39 -13.66 -9.38 -9.43
CA ASP A 39 -13.64 -8.08 -8.81
C ASP A 39 -13.65 -8.22 -7.29
N PHE A 40 -13.01 -7.27 -6.62
CA PHE A 40 -13.02 -7.18 -5.17
C PHE A 40 -13.17 -5.74 -4.71
N SER A 41 -13.77 -5.56 -3.55
CA SER A 41 -13.85 -4.29 -2.87
C SER A 41 -13.95 -4.47 -1.37
N GLY A 42 -13.74 -3.39 -0.63
CA GLY A 42 -13.83 -3.44 0.80
C GLY A 42 -13.31 -2.18 1.47
N SER A 43 -13.24 -2.26 2.79
CA SER A 43 -12.66 -1.23 3.62
C SER A 43 -11.96 -1.84 4.83
N LEU A 44 -10.89 -1.21 5.28
CA LEU A 44 -10.29 -1.44 6.58
C LEU A 44 -10.57 -0.21 7.45
N ARG A 45 -11.25 -0.40 8.59
CA ARG A 45 -11.58 0.68 9.54
C ARG A 45 -10.73 0.60 10.79
N ASP A 46 -10.59 1.73 11.47
CA ASP A 46 -9.82 1.86 12.73
C ASP A 46 -8.40 1.29 12.58
N VAL A 47 -7.75 1.67 11.48
CA VAL A 47 -6.48 1.09 11.07
C VAL A 47 -5.36 1.61 11.96
N ARG A 48 -4.54 0.70 12.48
CA ARG A 48 -3.30 1.02 13.18
C ARG A 48 -2.14 0.37 12.46
N ILE A 49 -1.15 1.18 12.10
CA ILE A 49 0.08 0.74 11.44
C ILE A 49 1.26 1.07 12.34
N GLN A 50 1.94 0.04 12.82
CA GLN A 50 3.15 0.17 13.62
C GLN A 50 4.35 -0.25 12.77
N PHE A 51 5.26 0.68 12.52
CA PHE A 51 6.48 0.38 11.78
C PHE A 51 7.47 -0.38 12.65
N LYS A 52 8.16 -1.36 12.08
CA LYS A 52 9.29 -1.99 12.76
C LYS A 52 10.45 -1.01 12.81
N ALA A 53 10.94 -0.79 14.01
CA ALA A 53 11.97 0.18 14.34
C ALA A 53 13.28 -0.04 13.54
N ALA A 54 13.66 -1.31 13.35
CA ALA A 54 14.94 -1.71 12.76
C ALA A 54 15.25 -1.14 11.36
N THR A 55 14.25 -0.86 10.52
CA THR A 55 14.49 -0.50 9.11
C THR A 55 14.93 0.96 8.92
N LEU A 56 14.59 1.85 9.85
CA LEU A 56 14.86 3.30 9.74
C LEU A 56 15.56 3.89 10.96
N GLU A 57 15.59 3.18 12.09
CA GLU A 57 16.40 3.57 13.25
C GLU A 57 17.90 3.60 12.95
N GLN A 58 18.39 2.77 12.02
CA GLN A 58 19.79 2.84 11.55
C GLN A 58 20.12 4.19 10.90
N LEU A 59 19.12 4.92 10.41
CA LEU A 59 19.24 6.26 9.84
C LEU A 59 18.81 7.35 10.84
N GLY A 60 18.57 7.01 12.11
CA GLY A 60 18.08 7.93 13.15
C GLY A 60 16.64 8.40 12.90
N VAL A 61 15.87 7.68 12.08
CA VAL A 61 14.52 8.06 11.68
C VAL A 61 13.49 7.20 12.43
N ALA A 62 12.81 7.81 13.40
CA ALA A 62 11.66 7.20 14.06
C ALA A 62 10.39 7.49 13.23
N LEU A 63 9.71 6.44 12.77
CA LEU A 63 8.39 6.59 12.17
C LEU A 63 7.31 6.49 13.27
N PRO A 64 6.39 7.46 13.36
CA PRO A 64 5.29 7.37 14.30
C PRO A 64 4.31 6.25 13.90
N GLU A 65 3.57 5.73 14.89
CA GLU A 65 2.38 4.93 14.59
C GLU A 65 1.41 5.74 13.71
N LEU A 66 0.86 5.11 12.67
CA LEU A 66 -0.18 5.71 11.85
C LEU A 66 -1.53 5.15 12.22
N THR A 67 -2.45 6.04 12.57
CA THR A 67 -3.86 5.73 12.75
C THR A 67 -4.67 6.27 11.57
N LEU A 68 -5.39 5.40 10.87
CA LEU A 68 -6.28 5.77 9.77
C LEU A 68 -7.72 5.43 10.15
N ASP A 69 -8.63 6.33 9.84
CA ASP A 69 -10.06 6.12 10.10
C ASP A 69 -10.59 5.02 9.16
N GLU A 70 -10.18 5.09 7.89
CA GLU A 70 -10.62 4.17 6.85
C GLU A 70 -9.58 4.06 5.72
N VAL A 71 -9.38 2.83 5.24
CA VAL A 71 -8.71 2.53 3.98
C VAL A 71 -9.72 1.80 3.09
N GLY A 72 -10.32 2.51 2.14
CA GLY A 72 -11.22 1.92 1.16
C GLY A 72 -10.43 1.37 -0.01
N PHE A 73 -10.78 0.19 -0.51
CA PHE A 73 -10.11 -0.40 -1.67
C PHE A 73 -11.11 -1.05 -2.61
N LYS A 74 -10.79 -1.03 -3.89
CA LYS A 74 -11.49 -1.78 -4.94
C LYS A 74 -10.52 -2.13 -6.04
N GLY A 75 -10.82 -3.16 -6.80
CA GLY A 75 -9.95 -3.58 -7.88
C GLY A 75 -10.41 -4.85 -8.55
N THR A 76 -9.57 -5.32 -9.46
CA THR A 76 -9.77 -6.56 -10.19
C THR A 76 -8.55 -7.46 -10.02
N ILE A 77 -8.76 -8.76 -10.07
CA ILE A 77 -7.72 -9.77 -10.06
C ILE A 77 -7.86 -10.64 -11.31
N GLY A 78 -6.71 -11.03 -11.87
CA GLY A 78 -6.58 -11.73 -13.14
C GLY A 78 -5.13 -11.64 -13.60
N SER A 79 -4.88 -11.58 -14.91
CA SER A 79 -3.51 -11.43 -15.46
C SER A 79 -2.75 -10.24 -14.86
N ASN A 80 -3.50 -9.18 -14.52
CA ASN A 80 -3.04 -8.06 -13.71
C ASN A 80 -3.98 -7.92 -12.51
N LEU A 81 -3.40 -7.67 -11.34
CA LEU A 81 -4.12 -7.12 -10.21
C LEU A 81 -4.19 -5.61 -10.37
N THR A 82 -5.39 -5.05 -10.41
CA THR A 82 -5.60 -3.60 -10.34
C THR A 82 -6.10 -3.25 -8.96
N ALA A 83 -5.69 -2.10 -8.43
CA ALA A 83 -6.16 -1.63 -7.15
C ALA A 83 -6.28 -0.11 -7.17
N ASP A 84 -7.43 0.38 -6.72
CA ASP A 84 -7.67 1.75 -6.32
C ASP A 84 -7.93 1.77 -4.82
N VAL A 85 -7.07 2.47 -4.10
CA VAL A 85 -7.08 2.56 -2.63
C VAL A 85 -7.23 4.02 -2.24
N GLN A 86 -8.09 4.30 -1.28
CA GLN A 86 -8.33 5.61 -0.70
C GLN A 86 -8.01 5.59 0.78
N PHE A 87 -7.24 6.57 1.25
CA PHE A 87 -6.84 6.71 2.65
C PHE A 87 -7.60 7.86 3.30
N LYS A 88 -8.05 7.66 4.54
CA LYS A 88 -8.68 8.69 5.40
C LYS A 88 -8.10 8.60 6.81
N GLY A 89 -7.88 9.75 7.46
CA GLY A 89 -7.34 9.85 8.81
C GLY A 89 -6.04 10.67 8.85
N MET A 90 -4.99 10.13 9.48
CA MET A 90 -3.71 10.86 9.59
C MET A 90 -3.04 11.17 8.25
N LEU A 91 -3.27 10.33 7.24
CA LEU A 91 -2.95 10.60 5.84
C LEU A 91 -4.20 10.44 4.99
N THR A 92 -4.35 11.32 4.00
CA THR A 92 -5.44 11.27 3.03
C THR A 92 -4.89 11.17 1.62
N GLY A 93 -5.64 10.59 0.71
CA GLY A 93 -5.26 10.51 -0.69
C GLY A 93 -5.48 9.13 -1.28
N THR A 94 -4.70 8.78 -2.29
CA THR A 94 -4.95 7.61 -3.11
C THR A 94 -3.69 6.82 -3.44
N LEU A 95 -3.86 5.52 -3.63
CA LEU A 95 -2.93 4.64 -4.34
C LEU A 95 -3.71 4.00 -5.48
N SER A 96 -3.20 4.09 -6.70
CA SER A 96 -3.80 3.44 -7.86
C SER A 96 -2.74 2.81 -8.75
N GLY A 97 -3.10 1.75 -9.46
CA GLY A 97 -2.18 1.13 -10.40
C GLY A 97 -2.47 -0.33 -10.64
N TRP A 98 -1.46 -1.02 -11.17
CA TRP A 98 -1.54 -2.44 -11.45
C TRP A 98 -0.28 -3.18 -11.02
N VAL A 99 -0.46 -4.48 -10.77
CA VAL A 99 0.60 -5.45 -10.53
C VAL A 99 0.41 -6.60 -11.51
N ARG A 100 1.39 -6.82 -12.39
CA ARG A 100 1.40 -8.00 -13.24
C ARG A 100 1.98 -9.16 -12.44
N LEU A 101 1.09 -10.06 -12.05
CA LEU A 101 1.42 -11.16 -11.15
C LEU A 101 2.27 -12.21 -11.87
N ASN A 102 3.31 -12.69 -11.20
CA ASN A 102 4.10 -13.83 -11.63
C ASN A 102 3.91 -14.97 -10.61
N PRO A 103 2.98 -15.91 -10.84
CA PRO A 103 2.64 -16.93 -9.86
C PRO A 103 3.79 -17.90 -9.60
N ASP A 104 4.64 -18.17 -10.59
CA ASP A 104 5.81 -19.03 -10.45
C ASP A 104 6.93 -18.36 -9.63
N ARG A 105 7.03 -17.03 -9.71
CA ARG A 105 8.03 -16.22 -9.00
C ARG A 105 7.40 -14.93 -8.50
N PRO A 106 6.70 -14.95 -7.34
CA PRO A 106 5.97 -13.78 -6.83
C PRO A 106 6.83 -12.52 -6.68
N GLN A 107 8.11 -12.70 -6.34
CA GLN A 107 9.12 -11.64 -6.23
C GLN A 107 9.42 -10.91 -7.55
N ASN A 108 9.15 -11.56 -8.69
CA ASN A 108 9.31 -11.01 -10.03
C ASN A 108 8.02 -10.37 -10.58
N SER A 109 6.95 -10.30 -9.78
CA SER A 109 5.73 -9.58 -10.19
C SER A 109 6.07 -8.11 -10.43
N LEU A 110 5.56 -7.56 -11.53
CA LEU A 110 5.88 -6.22 -11.99
C LEU A 110 4.88 -5.21 -11.41
N LEU A 111 5.40 -4.18 -10.76
CA LEU A 111 4.66 -3.10 -10.12
C LEU A 111 4.56 -1.90 -11.06
N ASN A 112 3.40 -1.26 -11.09
CA ASN A 112 3.21 0.08 -11.61
C ASN A 112 2.14 0.78 -10.79
N LEU A 113 2.58 1.46 -9.73
CA LEU A 113 1.71 2.10 -8.75
C LEU A 113 1.97 3.60 -8.73
N ARG A 114 0.90 4.37 -8.54
CA ARG A 114 0.92 5.81 -8.33
C ARG A 114 0.31 6.08 -6.97
N VAL A 115 1.00 6.87 -6.16
CA VAL A 115 0.57 7.20 -4.80
C VAL A 115 0.55 8.71 -4.66
N LYS A 116 -0.57 9.26 -4.20
CA LYS A 116 -0.75 10.68 -3.91
C LYS A 116 -1.27 10.82 -2.49
N LEU A 117 -0.48 11.41 -1.61
CA LEU A 117 -0.79 11.48 -0.18
C LEU A 117 -0.66 12.90 0.34
N ASN A 118 -1.62 13.30 1.16
CA ASN A 118 -1.59 14.50 1.98
C ASN A 118 -1.46 14.06 3.43
N LEU A 119 -0.36 14.50 4.06
CA LEU A 119 -0.11 14.29 5.47
C LEU A 119 -0.84 15.39 6.26
N ASN A 120 -1.59 15.03 7.29
CA ASN A 120 -2.17 16.03 8.17
C ASN A 120 -1.06 16.78 8.96
N PRO A 121 -1.35 17.96 9.54
CA PRO A 121 -0.34 18.75 10.24
C PRO A 121 0.33 18.00 11.41
N LYS A 122 -0.44 17.21 12.17
CA LYS A 122 0.05 16.43 13.31
C LYS A 122 1.09 15.38 12.88
N LEU A 123 0.80 14.63 11.82
CA LEU A 123 1.71 13.64 11.26
C LEU A 123 2.96 14.29 10.69
N ARG A 124 2.84 15.44 10.00
CA ARG A 124 4.01 16.20 9.52
C ARG A 124 4.94 16.60 10.66
N GLN A 125 4.39 17.03 11.79
CA GLN A 125 5.17 17.37 12.98
C GLN A 125 5.84 16.12 13.59
N GLN A 126 5.10 15.01 13.71
CA GLN A 126 5.61 13.75 14.25
C GLN A 126 6.70 13.11 13.39
N LEU A 127 6.65 13.29 12.07
CA LEU A 127 7.67 12.80 11.16
C LEU A 127 9.02 13.53 11.34
N GLY A 128 9.02 14.77 11.84
CA GLY A 128 10.25 15.53 12.10
C GLY A 128 11.24 15.50 10.93
N VAL A 129 12.43 14.94 11.15
CA VAL A 129 13.49 14.81 10.13
C VAL A 129 13.08 13.88 8.98
N ALA A 130 12.24 12.87 9.24
CA ALA A 130 11.72 11.97 8.20
C ALA A 130 10.92 12.72 7.13
N ALA A 131 10.30 13.86 7.48
CA ALA A 131 9.59 14.69 6.53
C ALA A 131 10.53 15.28 5.46
N LEU A 132 11.85 15.40 5.73
CA LEU A 132 12.85 15.82 4.74
C LEU A 132 12.99 14.80 3.61
N LEU A 133 12.92 13.50 3.91
CA LEU A 133 12.97 12.43 2.91
C LEU A 133 11.78 12.51 1.94
N LEU A 134 10.64 12.99 2.43
CA LEU A 134 9.44 13.15 1.62
C LEU A 134 9.49 14.39 0.72
N ARG A 135 10.36 15.38 0.98
CA ARG A 135 10.47 16.60 0.16
C ARG A 135 10.82 16.31 -1.29
N GLY A 136 11.67 15.31 -1.55
CA GLY A 136 12.02 14.89 -2.91
C GLY A 136 10.82 14.45 -3.76
N PHE A 137 9.72 14.09 -3.10
CA PHE A 137 8.49 13.59 -3.71
C PHE A 137 7.33 14.59 -3.60
N GLN A 138 7.55 15.79 -3.05
CA GLN A 138 6.50 16.77 -2.87
C GLN A 138 6.12 17.50 -4.16
N CYS A 139 4.81 17.68 -4.33
CA CYS A 139 4.13 18.52 -5.30
C CYS A 139 3.21 19.46 -4.50
N GLY A 140 3.73 20.62 -4.08
CA GLY A 140 3.06 21.50 -3.13
C GLY A 140 2.88 20.82 -1.76
N THR A 141 1.64 20.66 -1.31
CA THR A 141 1.30 20.01 -0.03
C THR A 141 1.14 18.49 -0.13
N THR A 142 1.12 17.95 -1.35
CA THR A 142 0.91 16.53 -1.66
C THR A 142 2.24 15.84 -1.92
N VAL A 143 2.43 14.65 -1.36
CA VAL A 143 3.50 13.72 -1.70
C VAL A 143 3.02 12.87 -2.89
N SER A 144 3.72 12.95 -4.02
CA SER A 144 3.42 12.20 -5.25
C SER A 144 4.55 11.23 -5.55
N LEU A 145 4.25 9.93 -5.57
CA LEU A 145 5.20 8.85 -5.79
C LEU A 145 4.75 8.00 -6.97
N LYS A 146 5.73 7.52 -7.74
CA LYS A 146 5.55 6.45 -8.72
C LYS A 146 6.44 5.28 -8.32
N ILE A 147 5.85 4.10 -8.16
CA ILE A 147 6.54 2.87 -7.79
C ILE A 147 6.48 1.93 -9.00
N GLU A 148 7.64 1.59 -9.56
CA GLU A 148 7.78 0.71 -10.72
C GLU A 148 8.82 -0.38 -10.44
N GLY A 149 8.94 -1.37 -11.33
CA GLY A 149 9.93 -2.44 -11.19
C GLY A 149 9.32 -3.70 -10.56
N THR A 150 10.14 -4.59 -10.02
CA THR A 150 9.64 -5.86 -9.46
C THR A 150 9.36 -5.73 -7.97
N VAL A 151 8.58 -6.66 -7.40
CA VAL A 151 8.38 -6.75 -5.94
C VAL A 151 9.72 -6.87 -5.19
N ALA A 152 10.69 -7.60 -5.75
CA ALA A 152 12.03 -7.72 -5.18
C ALA A 152 12.85 -6.43 -5.23
N GLN A 153 12.66 -5.61 -6.26
CA GLN A 153 13.43 -4.39 -6.53
C GLN A 153 12.51 -3.25 -6.96
N PRO A 154 11.69 -2.71 -6.04
CA PRO A 154 10.82 -1.58 -6.35
C PRO A 154 11.66 -0.31 -6.51
N LEU A 155 11.44 0.40 -7.61
CA LEU A 155 12.00 1.71 -7.88
C LEU A 155 10.97 2.77 -7.52
N THR A 156 11.32 3.63 -6.57
CA THR A 156 10.47 4.77 -6.18
C THR A 156 10.97 6.05 -6.84
N LYS A 157 10.10 6.73 -7.58
CA LYS A 157 10.38 7.99 -8.27
C LYS A 157 9.38 9.05 -7.83
N LYS A 158 9.73 10.33 -8.05
CA LYS A 158 8.77 11.43 -7.97
C LYS A 158 7.65 11.18 -8.98
N GLY A 159 6.41 11.20 -8.49
CA GLY A 159 5.22 11.11 -9.32
C GLY A 159 4.94 12.41 -10.05
N GLU A 160 3.95 12.38 -10.94
CA GLU A 160 3.49 13.57 -11.65
C GLU A 160 2.87 14.56 -10.66
N CYS A 161 3.29 15.83 -10.76
CA CYS A 161 2.59 16.95 -10.15
C CYS A 161 1.49 17.37 -11.12
N ALA A 162 0.25 17.47 -10.62
CA ALA A 162 -0.85 18.04 -11.38
C ALA A 162 -0.65 19.54 -11.58
#